data_AF-A0A1A0V0N9-F1
#
_entry.id   AF-A0A1A0V0N9-F1
#
_cell.length_a   1.000
_cell.length_b   1.000
_cell.length_c   1.000
_cell.angle_alpha   90.00
_cell.angle_beta   90.00
_cell.angle_gamma   90.00
#
_symmetry.space_group_name_H-M   'P 1'
#
loop_
_entity.id
_entity.type
_entity.pdbx_description
1 polymer ?
#
loop_
_entity_poly.entity_id
_entity_poly.type
_entity_poly.pdbx_seq_one_letter_code
_entity_poly.pdbx_strand_id
1 'polypeptide(L)'
;MTAVGSPVQAAEKLAADLTGIADRLMTLRGRADWSADHDALVGAAIDAVTAAATSTAADRARRVQAAADARDDDRVRAHAARSPYRTPESDRRTGGPAAVAKKARAKARKRA
;
A
#
# COMPACT_ATOMS: atom_id res chain seq x y z
N MET A 1 -3.11 32.30 14.42
CA MET A 1 -3.19 31.27 15.48
C MET A 1 -2.85 29.91 14.89
N THR A 2 -1.62 29.44 15.04
CA THR A 2 -1.18 28.13 14.54
C THR A 2 -0.63 27.33 15.72
N ALA A 3 -1.51 26.67 16.46
CA ALA A 3 -1.08 25.55 17.29
C ALA A 3 -0.80 24.37 16.35
N VAL A 4 0.39 24.35 15.74
CA VAL A 4 0.87 23.16 15.02
C VAL A 4 1.37 22.22 16.10
N GLY A 5 0.49 21.33 16.55
CA GLY A 5 0.84 20.29 17.51
C GLY A 5 2.02 19.45 17.02
N SER A 6 2.63 18.70 17.93
CA SER A 6 3.70 17.75 17.58
C SER A 6 3.22 16.78 16.49
N PRO A 7 4.14 16.17 15.70
CA PRO A 7 3.75 15.17 14.70
C PRO A 7 2.87 14.05 15.26
N VAL A 8 3.04 13.73 16.55
CA VAL A 8 2.21 12.76 17.29
C VAL A 8 0.79 13.29 17.48
N GLN A 9 0.63 14.53 17.94
CA GLN A 9 -0.70 15.15 18.10
C GLN A 9 -1.43 15.29 16.76
N ALA A 10 -0.70 15.59 15.68
CA ALA A 10 -1.27 15.62 14.34
C ALA A 10 -1.73 14.22 13.89
N ALA A 11 -0.95 13.17 14.16
CA ALA A 11 -1.31 11.80 13.83
C ALA A 11 -2.52 11.29 14.64
N GLU A 12 -2.59 11.62 15.94
CA GLU A 12 -3.72 11.30 16.81
C GLU A 12 -5.00 12.01 16.33
N LYS A 13 -4.90 13.30 16.00
CA LYS A 13 -6.03 14.05 15.43
C LYS A 13 -6.50 13.43 14.13
N LEU A 14 -5.59 13.12 13.21
CA LEU A 14 -5.94 12.47 11.94
C LEU A 14 -6.61 11.11 12.15
N ALA A 15 -6.16 10.33 13.14
CA ALA A 15 -6.80 9.06 13.48
C ALA A 15 -8.23 9.28 13.99
N ALA A 16 -8.43 10.23 14.90
CA ALA A 16 -9.76 10.57 15.41
C ALA A 16 -10.70 11.09 14.32
N ASP A 17 -10.19 11.96 13.43
CA ASP A 17 -10.95 12.49 12.29
C ASP A 17 -11.35 11.36 11.33
N LEU A 18 -10.45 10.41 11.05
CA LEU A 18 -10.75 9.24 10.22
C LEU A 18 -11.84 8.36 10.82
N THR A 19 -11.81 8.12 12.15
CA THR A 19 -12.87 7.39 12.84
C THR A 19 -14.20 8.12 12.73
N GLY A 20 -14.23 9.43 12.99
CA GLY A 20 -15.46 10.22 12.88
C GLY A 20 -16.03 10.27 11.47
N ILE A 21 -15.19 10.28 10.44
CA ILE A 21 -15.62 10.21 9.04
C ILE A 21 -16.17 8.82 8.72
N ALA A 22 -15.49 7.75 9.14
CA ALA A 22 -15.95 6.37 8.90
C ALA A 22 -17.34 6.13 9.50
N ASP A 23 -17.58 6.57 10.73
CA ASP A 23 -18.89 6.43 11.40
C ASP A 23 -20.00 7.18 10.66
N ARG A 24 -19.72 8.40 10.18
CA ARG A 24 -20.67 9.19 9.39
C ARG A 24 -20.99 8.55 8.06
N LEU A 25 -19.97 8.02 7.36
CA LEU A 25 -20.15 7.32 6.10
C LEU A 25 -20.96 6.04 6.27
N MET A 26 -20.71 5.27 7.33
CA MET A 26 -21.50 4.08 7.66
C MET A 26 -22.94 4.42 8.01
N THR A 27 -23.17 5.51 8.74
CA THR A 27 -24.51 6.01 9.05
C THR A 27 -25.25 6.41 7.76
N LEU A 28 -24.55 7.10 6.84
CA LEU A 28 -25.11 7.48 5.54
C LEU A 28 -25.47 6.25 4.70
N ARG A 29 -24.58 5.25 4.67
CA ARG A 29 -24.78 3.96 3.97
C ARG A 29 -25.95 3.15 4.53
N GLY A 30 -26.26 3.32 5.82
CA GLY A 30 -27.39 2.65 6.48
C GLY A 30 -28.75 3.32 6.29
N ARG A 31 -28.84 4.45 5.58
CA ARG A 31 -30.12 5.14 5.36
C ARG A 31 -31.00 4.37 4.37
N ALA A 32 -32.31 4.50 4.53
CA ALA A 32 -33.29 3.83 3.67
C ALA A 32 -33.27 4.31 2.20
N ASP A 33 -32.76 5.51 1.94
CA ASP A 33 -32.58 6.09 0.61
C ASP A 33 -31.23 5.73 -0.03
N TRP A 34 -30.38 4.96 0.66
CA TRP A 34 -29.15 4.44 0.08
C TRP A 34 -29.47 3.37 -0.97
N SER A 35 -28.75 3.41 -2.09
CA SER A 35 -29.04 2.57 -3.26
C SER A 35 -27.76 1.89 -3.75
N ALA A 36 -27.91 0.87 -4.58
CA ALA A 36 -26.78 0.17 -5.19
C ALA A 36 -25.91 1.10 -6.05
N ASP A 37 -26.50 2.13 -6.68
CA ASP A 37 -25.77 3.11 -7.48
C ASP A 37 -24.82 3.96 -6.62
N HIS A 38 -25.23 4.31 -5.40
CA HIS A 38 -24.36 4.98 -4.43
C HIS A 38 -23.18 4.09 -4.04
N ASP A 39 -23.42 2.80 -3.76
CA ASP A 39 -22.36 1.83 -3.45
C ASP A 39 -21.39 1.63 -4.62
N ALA A 40 -21.87 1.61 -5.85
CA ALA A 40 -21.03 1.50 -7.04
C ALA A 40 -20.09 2.71 -7.20
N LEU A 41 -20.55 3.91 -6.82
CA LEU A 41 -19.77 5.14 -6.93
C LEU A 41 -18.78 5.34 -5.77
N VAL A 42 -19.20 5.07 -4.53
CA VAL A 42 -18.42 5.45 -3.34
C VAL A 42 -18.16 4.30 -2.35
N GLY A 43 -18.73 3.12 -2.55
CA GLY A 43 -18.60 1.99 -1.62
C GLY A 43 -17.14 1.61 -1.34
N ALA A 44 -16.33 1.51 -2.39
CA ALA A 44 -14.90 1.21 -2.24
C ALA A 44 -14.14 2.29 -1.41
N ALA A 45 -14.54 3.55 -1.52
CA ALA A 45 -13.96 4.63 -0.74
C ALA A 45 -14.40 4.56 0.74
N ILE A 46 -15.68 4.25 1.00
CA ILE A 46 -16.20 4.03 2.36
C ILE A 46 -15.46 2.87 3.02
N ASP A 47 -15.27 1.76 2.32
CA ASP A 47 -14.56 0.59 2.82
C ASP A 47 -13.09 0.94 3.11
N ALA A 48 -12.44 1.70 2.24
CA ALA A 48 -11.05 2.13 2.42
C ALA A 48 -10.88 3.06 3.64
N VAL A 49 -11.80 4.02 3.84
CA VAL A 49 -11.79 4.92 5.00
C VAL A 49 -12.06 4.15 6.29
N THR A 50 -13.01 3.22 6.27
CA THR A 50 -13.33 2.37 7.43
C THR A 50 -12.15 1.46 7.80
N ALA A 51 -11.49 0.87 6.80
CA ALA A 51 -10.28 0.08 6.99
C ALA A 51 -9.08 0.93 7.45
N ALA A 52 -9.05 2.23 7.14
CA ALA A 52 -8.03 3.15 7.64
C ALA A 52 -8.30 3.54 9.10
N ALA A 53 -9.56 3.81 9.45
CA ALA A 53 -9.98 4.16 10.81
C ALA A 53 -9.77 3.03 11.82
N THR A 54 -9.92 1.78 11.39
CA THR A 54 -9.73 0.58 12.23
C THR A 54 -8.31 0.01 12.17
N SER A 55 -7.42 0.63 11.40
CA SER A 55 -6.07 0.15 11.16
C SER A 55 -5.22 0.17 12.44
N THR A 56 -4.72 -1.00 12.83
CA THR A 56 -3.83 -1.12 13.98
C THR A 56 -2.41 -0.63 13.67
N ALA A 57 -1.57 -0.45 14.70
CA ALA A 57 -0.14 -0.20 14.50
C ALA A 57 0.54 -1.30 13.68
N ALA A 58 0.13 -2.55 13.85
CA ALA A 58 0.64 -3.69 13.09
C ALA A 58 0.21 -3.65 11.62
N ASP A 59 -1.00 -3.19 11.31
CA ASP A 59 -1.48 -3.03 9.93
C ASP A 59 -0.70 -1.93 9.20
N ARG A 60 -0.46 -0.82 9.89
CA ARG A 60 0.37 0.28 9.36
C ARG A 60 1.79 -0.19 9.11
N ALA A 61 2.40 -0.92 10.05
CA ALA A 61 3.73 -1.49 9.88
C ALA A 61 3.80 -2.46 8.68
N ARG A 62 2.79 -3.34 8.52
CA ARG A 62 2.70 -4.24 7.36
C ARG A 62 2.61 -3.48 6.03
N ARG A 63 1.82 -2.41 5.95
CA ARG A 63 1.73 -1.58 4.74
C ARG A 63 3.03 -0.86 4.43
N VAL A 64 3.70 -0.31 5.44
CA VAL A 64 5.03 0.31 5.28
C VAL A 64 6.04 -0.71 4.78
N GLN A 65 6.05 -1.91 5.35
CA GLN A 65 6.93 -2.99 4.90
C GLN A 65 6.61 -3.42 3.47
N ALA A 66 5.34 -3.58 3.11
CA ALA A 66 4.93 -3.91 1.74
C ALA A 66 5.38 -2.84 0.73
N ALA A 67 5.28 -1.54 1.09
CA ALA A 67 5.77 -0.46 0.26
C ALA A 67 7.30 -0.44 0.16
N ALA A 68 8.02 -0.79 1.23
CA ALA A 68 9.47 -0.93 1.21
C ALA A 68 9.90 -2.10 0.32
N ASP A 69 9.24 -3.26 0.45
CA ASP A 69 9.44 -4.44 -0.39
C ASP A 69 9.20 -4.12 -1.87
N ALA A 70 8.13 -3.38 -2.19
CA ALA A 70 7.84 -2.98 -3.57
C ALA A 70 8.93 -2.06 -4.15
N ARG A 71 9.42 -1.10 -3.36
CA ARG A 71 10.54 -0.23 -3.77
C ARG A 71 11.83 -1.03 -3.96
N ASP A 72 12.08 -2.03 -3.13
CA ASP A 72 13.23 -2.91 -3.28
C ASP A 72 13.10 -3.79 -4.53
N ASP A 73 11.92 -4.36 -4.79
CA ASP A 73 11.61 -5.13 -5.99
C ASP A 73 11.87 -4.28 -7.26
N ASP A 74 11.47 -3.00 -7.26
CA ASP A 74 11.72 -2.07 -8.37
C ASP A 74 13.21 -1.73 -8.53
N ARG A 75 13.95 -1.54 -7.42
CA ARG A 75 15.41 -1.32 -7.49
C ARG A 75 16.13 -2.53 -8.06
N VAL A 76 15.80 -3.74 -7.61
CA VAL A 76 16.40 -4.99 -8.11
C VAL A 76 16.08 -5.18 -9.59
N ARG A 77 14.84 -4.90 -10.01
CA ARG A 77 14.44 -4.95 -11.42
C ARG A 77 15.22 -3.92 -12.25
N ALA A 78 15.35 -2.68 -11.77
CA ALA A 78 16.10 -1.63 -12.45
C ALA A 78 17.59 -1.97 -12.55
N HIS A 79 18.19 -2.54 -11.51
CA HIS A 79 19.58 -3.00 -11.52
C HIS A 79 19.77 -4.15 -12.53
N ALA A 80 18.90 -5.16 -12.51
CA ALA A 80 18.94 -6.26 -13.47
C ALA A 80 18.79 -5.76 -14.92
N ALA A 81 17.97 -4.72 -15.13
CA ALA A 81 17.77 -4.13 -16.45
C ALA A 81 19.01 -3.36 -16.97
N ARG A 82 19.81 -2.75 -16.08
CA ARG A 82 21.01 -1.96 -16.38
C ARG A 82 22.30 -2.78 -16.56
N SER A 83 22.22 -4.11 -16.52
CA SER A 83 23.40 -4.96 -16.63
C SER A 83 24.12 -4.73 -17.97
N PRO A 84 25.42 -4.35 -17.98
CA PRO A 84 26.18 -4.05 -19.20
C PRO A 84 26.44 -5.29 -20.07
N TYR A 85 26.25 -6.49 -19.51
CA TYR A 85 26.39 -7.77 -20.21
C TYR A 85 25.05 -8.34 -20.67
N ARG A 86 23.98 -7.54 -20.63
CA ARG A 86 22.65 -7.97 -21.01
C ARG A 86 22.51 -7.98 -22.52
N THR A 87 22.20 -9.16 -23.06
CA THR A 87 21.87 -9.36 -24.47
C THR A 87 20.45 -9.96 -24.60
N PRO A 88 19.76 -9.77 -25.73
CA PRO A 88 18.45 -10.42 -25.97
C PRO A 88 18.47 -11.94 -25.81
N GLU A 89 19.61 -12.58 -26.08
CA GLU A 89 19.82 -14.01 -25.91
C GLU A 89 19.96 -14.40 -24.43
N SER A 90 20.68 -13.59 -23.65
CA SER A 90 20.76 -13.77 -22.19
C SER A 90 19.38 -13.61 -21.51
N ASP A 91 18.55 -12.70 -22.01
CA ASP A 91 17.19 -12.48 -21.51
C ASP A 91 16.27 -13.66 -21.84
N ARG A 92 16.33 -14.19 -23.07
CA ARG A 92 15.61 -15.41 -23.45
C ARG A 92 15.98 -16.60 -22.57
N ARG A 93 17.26 -16.74 -22.19
CA ARG A 93 17.74 -17.82 -21.31
C ARG A 93 17.34 -17.64 -19.85
N THR A 94 17.25 -16.40 -19.35
CA THR A 94 17.02 -16.10 -17.92
C THR A 94 15.61 -15.66 -17.60
N GLY A 95 14.75 -15.46 -18.60
CA GLY A 95 13.41 -14.88 -18.44
C GLY A 95 13.41 -13.35 -18.26
N GLY A 96 14.53 -12.70 -18.57
CA GLY A 96 14.72 -11.25 -18.45
C GLY A 96 14.79 -10.73 -17.00
N PRO A 97 14.82 -9.40 -16.83
CA PRO A 97 15.07 -8.75 -15.54
C PRO A 97 14.06 -9.11 -14.44
N ALA A 98 12.80 -9.32 -14.81
CA ALA A 98 11.74 -9.67 -13.86
C ALA A 98 11.96 -11.06 -13.24
N ALA A 99 12.40 -12.04 -14.04
CA ALA A 99 12.70 -13.39 -13.56
C ALA A 99 13.99 -13.41 -12.71
N VAL A 100 14.99 -12.62 -13.07
CA VAL A 100 16.23 -12.46 -12.29
C VAL A 100 15.94 -11.85 -10.92
N ALA A 101 15.12 -10.80 -10.85
CA ALA A 101 14.70 -10.17 -9.60
C ALA A 101 13.97 -11.17 -8.67
N LYS A 102 13.03 -11.95 -9.24
CA LYS A 102 12.32 -13.02 -8.51
C LYS A 102 13.29 -14.06 -7.94
N LYS A 103 14.29 -14.48 -8.72
CA LYS A 103 15.30 -15.47 -8.29
C LYS A 103 16.23 -14.91 -7.21
N ALA A 104 16.65 -13.66 -7.32
CA ALA A 104 17.47 -12.97 -6.32
C ALA A 104 16.78 -12.94 -4.94
N ARG A 105 15.48 -12.61 -4.93
CA ARG A 105 14.66 -12.61 -3.71
C ARG A 105 14.52 -14.00 -3.10
N ALA A 106 14.27 -15.03 -3.92
CA ALA A 106 14.20 -16.41 -3.45
C ALA A 106 15.52 -16.89 -2.81
N LYS A 107 16.67 -16.41 -3.31
CA LYS A 107 17.98 -16.71 -2.72
C LYS A 107 18.23 -15.93 -1.42
N ALA A 108 17.83 -14.67 -1.35
CA ALA A 108 17.94 -13.86 -0.13
C ALA A 108 17.13 -14.45 1.03
N ARG A 109 15.89 -14.90 0.77
CA ARG A 109 15.03 -15.55 1.76
C ARG A 109 15.53 -16.90 2.28
N LYS A 110 16.37 -17.61 1.52
CA LYS A 110 16.99 -18.87 1.97
C LYS A 110 18.25 -18.66 2.83
N ARG A 111 18.73 -17.42 2.94
CA ARG A 111 19.97 -17.06 3.64
C ARG A 111 19.72 -16.21 4.90
N ALA A 112 18.48 -15.78 5.10
CA ALA A 112 17.99 -15.15 6.31
C ALA A 112 17.30 -16.21 7.17
#